data_AF-A0A3M3L7Y9-F1
#
_entry.id   AF-A0A3M3L7Y9-F1
#
_cell.length_a   1.000
_cell.length_b   1.000
_cell.length_c   1.000
_cell.angle_alpha   90.00
_cell.angle_beta   90.00
_cell.angle_gamma   90.00
#
_symmetry.space_group_name_H-M   'P 1'
#
loop_
_entity.id
_entity.type
_entity.pdbx_description
1 polymer ?
#
loop_
_entity_poly.entity_id
_entity_poly.type
_entity_poly.pdbx_seq_one_letter_code
_entity_poly.pdbx_strand_id
1 'polypeptide(L)'
;MSNSSSAVSQLKNIPLVGINLGSVANAGQIVPGEAGTHYQWPNRGTITTWFKNRGVRLIRFPFELQRAIQLSTLDGLPGQGANLNTDFVKRWKEMLGWIREDSNGEARIIPDPHHYMRLHRYETDANGNLTGRILPAAEAGNQNGWKATESVLIKDGNGVSGTFWSAVHLANFHQKLVTECDDPMVLGWGLGNEPYSNTTVGAKDYITFPALEALYISTMNTVLQALRNSSKKPVFICGLEFASARNWATVSANLQSKIVDPANPIVWEAHAYGDYDKSSSGA
;
A
#
# COMPACT_ATOMS: atom_id res chain seq x y z
N MET A 1 -8.49 38.10 14.14
CA MET A 1 -7.85 37.33 13.07
C MET A 1 -8.84 36.27 12.63
N SER A 2 -9.46 36.45 11.46
CA SER A 2 -10.45 35.54 10.92
C SER A 2 -9.77 34.27 10.41
N ASN A 3 -10.07 33.13 11.04
CA ASN A 3 -9.79 31.82 10.47
C ASN A 3 -10.54 31.72 9.14
N SER A 4 -9.83 31.89 8.01
CA SER A 4 -10.35 31.47 6.72
C SER A 4 -10.43 29.96 6.74
N SER A 5 -11.60 29.43 7.13
CA SER A 5 -11.94 28.03 6.90
C SER A 5 -11.92 27.82 5.39
N SER A 6 -10.81 27.30 4.88
CA SER A 6 -10.78 26.66 3.57
C SER A 6 -11.90 25.64 3.58
N ALA A 7 -13.00 25.92 2.88
CA ALA A 7 -14.14 25.01 2.82
C ALA A 7 -13.60 23.69 2.27
N VAL A 8 -13.48 22.67 3.13
CA VAL A 8 -13.20 21.31 2.69
C VAL A 8 -14.36 20.96 1.77
N SER A 9 -14.07 20.71 0.49
CA SER A 9 -15.07 20.30 -0.47
C SER A 9 -15.73 19.03 0.06
N GLN A 10 -16.99 19.15 0.50
CA GLN A 10 -17.74 17.99 0.94
C GLN A 10 -17.94 17.06 -0.25
N LEU A 11 -17.40 15.84 -0.14
CA LEU A 11 -17.68 14.78 -1.07
C LEU A 11 -19.16 14.39 -0.94
N LYS A 12 -19.94 14.58 -2.00
CA LYS A 12 -21.37 14.23 -2.07
C LYS A 12 -21.54 12.94 -2.87
N ASN A 13 -22.54 12.14 -2.52
CA ASN A 13 -22.93 10.91 -3.24
C ASN A 13 -21.79 9.88 -3.37
N ILE A 14 -20.99 9.71 -2.32
CA ILE A 14 -19.98 8.63 -2.28
C ILE A 14 -20.72 7.30 -2.15
N PRO A 15 -20.48 6.31 -3.04
CA PRO A 15 -21.00 4.97 -2.83
C PRO A 15 -20.38 4.38 -1.56
N LEU A 16 -21.20 3.93 -0.60
CA LEU A 16 -20.74 3.44 0.69
C LEU A 16 -20.41 1.95 0.70
N VAL A 17 -20.83 1.22 -0.35
CA VAL A 17 -20.59 -0.21 -0.52
C VAL A 17 -19.72 -0.40 -1.76
N GLY A 18 -18.64 -1.14 -1.59
CA GLY A 18 -17.67 -1.40 -2.64
C GLY A 18 -17.06 -2.79 -2.53
N ILE A 19 -16.08 -3.05 -3.39
CA ILE A 19 -15.31 -4.31 -3.40
C ILE A 19 -13.81 -4.02 -3.44
N ASN A 20 -13.01 -5.01 -3.05
CA ASN A 20 -11.57 -5.01 -3.29
C ASN A 20 -11.26 -5.74 -4.61
N LEU A 21 -10.42 -5.15 -5.46
CA LEU A 21 -9.80 -5.84 -6.59
C LEU A 21 -8.32 -6.12 -6.27
N GLY A 22 -8.06 -7.13 -5.43
CA GLY A 22 -6.77 -7.31 -4.74
C GLY A 22 -5.68 -8.08 -5.48
N SER A 23 -5.93 -8.59 -6.68
CA SER A 23 -5.03 -9.55 -7.33
C SER A 23 -3.66 -9.00 -7.73
N VAL A 24 -3.46 -7.68 -7.74
CA VAL A 24 -2.17 -7.02 -8.01
C VAL A 24 -1.27 -6.95 -6.78
N ALA A 25 -1.79 -7.28 -5.59
CA ALA A 25 -1.00 -7.42 -4.36
C ALA A 25 -0.55 -8.87 -4.07
N ASN A 26 -1.08 -9.86 -4.79
CA ASN A 26 -0.77 -11.28 -4.55
C ASN A 26 0.72 -11.60 -4.65
N ALA A 27 1.19 -12.57 -3.87
CA ALA A 27 2.59 -13.04 -3.90
C ALA A 27 3.62 -11.90 -3.79
N GLY A 28 3.40 -10.95 -2.88
CA GLY A 28 4.28 -9.78 -2.67
C GLY A 28 5.73 -10.15 -2.31
N GLN A 29 5.98 -11.36 -1.81
CA GLN A 29 7.32 -11.86 -1.54
C GLN A 29 8.14 -12.16 -2.81
N ILE A 30 7.52 -12.25 -3.98
CA ILE A 30 8.21 -12.41 -5.26
C ILE A 30 8.19 -11.05 -5.96
N VAL A 31 9.33 -10.35 -5.94
CA VAL A 31 9.46 -8.96 -6.38
C VAL A 31 10.29 -8.81 -7.67
N PRO A 32 9.82 -8.06 -8.68
CA PRO A 32 8.45 -7.53 -8.79
C PRO A 32 7.42 -8.65 -9.09
N GLY A 33 7.88 -9.87 -9.38
CA GLY A 33 7.04 -10.94 -9.88
C GLY A 33 6.67 -10.71 -11.35
N GLU A 34 5.76 -11.54 -11.86
CA GLU A 34 5.31 -11.51 -13.25
C GLU A 34 3.79 -11.53 -13.29
N ALA A 35 3.20 -10.59 -14.04
CA ALA A 35 1.77 -10.55 -14.29
C ALA A 35 1.36 -11.78 -15.12
N GLY A 36 0.30 -12.48 -14.71
CA GLY A 36 -0.11 -13.73 -15.33
C GLY A 36 0.34 -14.98 -14.56
N THR A 37 1.40 -14.86 -13.74
CA THR A 37 1.93 -15.95 -12.90
C THR A 37 1.76 -15.64 -11.42
N HIS A 38 2.46 -14.62 -10.93
CA HIS A 38 2.54 -14.30 -9.50
C HIS A 38 1.38 -13.43 -9.03
N TYR A 39 0.88 -12.58 -9.94
CA TYR A 39 -0.21 -11.66 -9.69
C TYR A 39 -1.02 -11.45 -10.98
N GLN A 40 -2.22 -10.89 -10.85
CA GLN A 40 -3.10 -10.66 -11.99
C GLN A 40 -3.60 -9.22 -11.98
N TRP A 41 -3.55 -8.55 -13.13
CA TRP A 41 -4.32 -7.33 -13.33
C TRP A 41 -5.76 -7.68 -13.69
N PRO A 42 -6.77 -6.92 -13.23
CA PRO A 42 -8.12 -7.05 -13.75
C PRO A 42 -8.12 -6.91 -15.28
N ASN A 43 -8.69 -7.87 -15.99
CA ASN A 43 -8.87 -7.79 -17.43
C ASN A 43 -10.19 -7.07 -17.77
N ARG A 44 -10.42 -6.76 -19.05
CA ARG A 44 -11.63 -6.07 -19.48
C ARG A 44 -12.92 -6.79 -19.04
N GLY A 45 -12.97 -8.12 -19.16
CA GLY A 45 -14.12 -8.91 -18.74
C GLY A 45 -14.42 -8.81 -17.24
N THR A 46 -13.38 -8.73 -16.41
CA THR A 46 -13.49 -8.51 -14.97
C THR A 46 -14.12 -7.15 -14.69
N ILE A 47 -13.64 -6.09 -15.35
CA ILE A 47 -14.19 -4.74 -15.20
C ILE A 47 -15.66 -4.69 -15.66
N THR A 48 -15.97 -5.23 -16.83
CA THR A 48 -17.36 -5.26 -17.34
C THR A 48 -18.30 -6.03 -16.41
N THR A 49 -17.84 -7.14 -15.85
CA THR A 49 -18.63 -7.90 -14.88
C THR A 49 -18.99 -7.05 -13.66
N TRP A 50 -18.03 -6.39 -13.04
CA TRP A 50 -18.28 -5.67 -11.79
C TRP A 50 -18.96 -4.32 -11.98
N PHE A 51 -18.54 -3.53 -12.97
CA PHE A 51 -19.00 -2.15 -13.12
C PHE A 51 -20.27 -2.03 -13.96
N LYS A 52 -20.32 -2.72 -15.10
CA LYS A 52 -21.48 -2.68 -16.01
C LYS A 52 -22.57 -3.64 -15.55
N ASN A 53 -22.23 -4.90 -15.31
CA ASN A 53 -23.24 -5.93 -15.06
C ASN A 53 -23.71 -5.97 -13.59
N ARG A 54 -22.82 -5.66 -12.63
CA ARG A 54 -23.13 -5.67 -11.19
C ARG A 54 -23.30 -4.29 -10.56
N GLY A 55 -23.04 -3.22 -11.30
CA GLY A 55 -23.29 -1.85 -10.83
C GLY A 55 -22.37 -1.37 -9.71
N VAL A 56 -21.19 -1.98 -9.51
CA VAL A 56 -20.22 -1.51 -8.51
C VAL A 56 -19.77 -0.09 -8.84
N ARG A 57 -19.69 0.77 -7.82
CA ARG A 57 -19.25 2.17 -7.94
C ARG A 57 -18.18 2.59 -6.94
N LEU A 58 -17.87 1.80 -5.93
CA LEU A 58 -16.69 2.01 -5.08
C LEU A 58 -15.79 0.78 -5.18
N ILE A 59 -14.50 1.01 -5.41
CA ILE A 59 -13.49 -0.03 -5.28
C ILE A 59 -12.30 0.43 -4.45
N ARG A 60 -11.72 -0.51 -3.73
CA ARG A 60 -10.37 -0.43 -3.19
C ARG A 60 -9.47 -1.28 -4.09
N PHE A 61 -8.30 -0.75 -4.43
CA PHE A 61 -7.37 -1.40 -5.36
C PHE A 61 -6.03 -1.66 -4.67
N PRO A 62 -5.91 -2.79 -3.97
CA PRO A 62 -4.63 -3.26 -3.44
C PRO A 62 -3.62 -3.55 -4.55
N PHE A 63 -2.41 -3.05 -4.39
CA PHE A 63 -1.27 -3.40 -5.23
C PHE A 63 0.02 -3.50 -4.40
N GLU A 64 0.92 -4.40 -4.77
CA GLU A 64 2.25 -4.46 -4.14
C GLU A 64 3.05 -3.21 -4.52
N LEU A 65 3.54 -2.46 -3.53
CA LEU A 65 4.28 -1.20 -3.74
C LEU A 65 5.48 -1.44 -4.67
N GLN A 66 6.17 -2.56 -4.48
CA GLN A 66 7.34 -2.95 -5.28
C GLN A 66 7.04 -3.26 -6.75
N ARG A 67 5.76 -3.33 -7.15
CA ARG A 67 5.34 -3.41 -8.55
C ARG A 67 5.09 -2.05 -9.18
N ALA A 68 4.78 -1.04 -8.36
CA ALA A 68 4.52 0.33 -8.81
C ALA A 68 5.80 1.15 -9.01
N ILE A 69 6.96 0.61 -8.62
CA ILE A 69 8.22 1.32 -8.56
C ILE A 69 9.35 0.50 -9.20
N GLN A 70 10.36 1.16 -9.74
CA GLN A 70 11.57 0.51 -10.21
C GLN A 70 12.37 0.00 -9.02
N LEU A 71 12.77 -1.27 -9.07
CA LEU A 71 13.57 -1.91 -8.02
C LEU A 71 15.06 -1.73 -8.26
N SER A 72 15.79 -1.67 -7.15
CA SER A 72 17.23 -1.82 -7.11
C SER A 72 17.63 -3.23 -7.54
N THR A 73 18.53 -3.32 -8.51
CA THR A 73 19.08 -4.60 -8.98
C THR A 73 20.04 -5.22 -7.96
N LEU A 74 20.52 -4.43 -6.99
CA LEU A 74 21.45 -4.85 -5.95
C LEU A 74 20.76 -5.71 -4.90
N ASP A 75 19.72 -5.17 -4.27
CA ASP A 75 19.11 -5.70 -3.05
C ASP A 75 17.59 -5.96 -3.17
N GLY A 76 16.98 -5.67 -4.33
CA GLY A 76 15.55 -5.93 -4.57
C GLY A 76 14.61 -4.93 -3.88
N LEU A 77 15.13 -4.02 -3.07
CA LEU A 77 14.36 -2.90 -2.53
C LEU A 77 13.92 -1.95 -3.65
N PRO A 78 12.90 -1.10 -3.42
CA PRO A 78 12.64 0.01 -4.32
C PRO A 78 13.87 0.90 -4.50
N GLY A 79 14.08 1.41 -5.70
CA GLY A 79 15.15 2.36 -5.97
C GLY A 79 15.00 3.63 -5.12
N GLN A 80 16.14 4.18 -4.69
CA GLN A 80 16.20 5.39 -3.83
C GLN A 80 15.45 6.59 -4.44
N GLY A 81 15.48 6.72 -5.77
CA GLY A 81 14.75 7.77 -6.47
C GLY A 81 13.23 7.61 -6.44
N ALA A 82 12.70 6.46 -6.00
CA ALA A 82 11.29 6.13 -6.03
C ALA A 82 10.63 6.29 -7.41
N ASN A 83 11.35 5.99 -8.49
CA ASN A 83 10.84 6.14 -9.85
C ASN A 83 9.72 5.13 -10.13
N LEU A 84 8.55 5.61 -10.54
CA LEU A 84 7.43 4.72 -10.85
C LEU A 84 7.76 3.81 -12.03
N ASN A 85 7.25 2.58 -11.96
CA ASN A 85 7.29 1.65 -13.06
C ASN A 85 6.32 2.11 -14.17
N THR A 86 6.82 2.31 -15.39
CA THR A 86 6.02 2.82 -16.51
C THR A 86 4.92 1.86 -16.95
N ASP A 87 5.15 0.55 -16.85
CA ASP A 87 4.14 -0.46 -17.18
C ASP A 87 3.03 -0.50 -16.13
N PHE A 88 3.36 -0.30 -14.86
CA PHE A 88 2.36 -0.13 -13.81
C PHE A 88 1.47 1.09 -14.10
N VAL A 89 2.07 2.24 -14.39
CA VAL A 89 1.32 3.48 -14.70
C VAL A 89 0.44 3.29 -15.94
N LYS A 90 0.95 2.62 -16.98
CA LYS A 90 0.18 2.31 -18.19
C LYS A 90 -1.03 1.43 -17.87
N ARG A 91 -0.84 0.32 -17.14
CA ARG A 91 -1.91 -0.61 -16.78
C ARG A 91 -2.94 0.02 -15.83
N TRP A 92 -2.49 0.86 -14.91
CA TRP A 92 -3.36 1.69 -14.07
C TRP A 92 -4.29 2.56 -14.91
N LYS A 93 -3.73 3.33 -15.85
CA LYS A 93 -4.50 4.22 -16.73
C LYS A 93 -5.47 3.46 -17.64
N GLU A 94 -5.04 2.32 -18.18
CA GLU A 94 -5.90 1.43 -18.97
C GLU A 94 -7.09 0.91 -18.16
N MET A 95 -6.83 0.40 -16.94
CA MET A 95 -7.89 -0.08 -16.04
C MET A 95 -8.89 1.04 -15.71
N LEU A 96 -8.42 2.25 -15.39
CA LEU A 96 -9.29 3.41 -15.15
C LEU A 96 -10.11 3.76 -16.39
N GLY A 97 -9.53 3.66 -17.59
CA GLY A 97 -10.27 3.84 -18.85
C GLY A 97 -11.45 2.88 -18.97
N TRP A 98 -11.23 1.59 -18.72
CA TRP A 98 -12.31 0.60 -18.76
C TRP A 98 -13.38 0.83 -17.68
N ILE A 99 -12.96 1.16 -16.47
CA ILE A 99 -13.89 1.47 -15.37
C ILE A 99 -14.73 2.69 -15.73
N ARG A 100 -14.12 3.74 -16.29
CA ARG A 100 -14.82 4.95 -16.70
C ARG A 100 -15.90 4.64 -17.72
N GLU A 101 -15.58 3.85 -18.75
CA GLU A 101 -16.55 3.44 -19.77
C GLU A 101 -17.72 2.64 -19.19
N ASP A 102 -17.44 1.64 -18.35
CA ASP A 102 -18.47 0.73 -17.82
C ASP A 102 -19.27 1.33 -16.64
N SER A 103 -18.80 2.43 -16.06
CA SER A 103 -19.47 3.15 -14.96
C SER A 103 -19.94 4.56 -15.34
N ASN A 104 -19.76 4.99 -16.59
CA ASN A 104 -20.01 6.37 -17.03
C ASN A 104 -19.26 7.43 -16.18
N GLY A 105 -18.07 7.09 -15.68
CA GLY A 105 -17.25 7.94 -14.81
C GLY A 105 -17.76 8.12 -13.38
N GLU A 106 -18.82 7.40 -13.00
CA GLU A 106 -19.42 7.48 -11.66
C GLU A 106 -18.61 6.70 -10.61
N ALA A 107 -17.79 5.74 -11.04
CA ALA A 107 -16.99 4.94 -10.12
C ALA A 107 -15.98 5.79 -9.34
N ARG A 108 -15.65 5.29 -8.15
CA ARG A 108 -14.68 5.84 -7.22
C ARG A 108 -13.69 4.76 -6.82
N ILE A 109 -12.40 5.10 -6.83
CA ILE A 109 -11.30 4.18 -6.53
C ILE A 109 -10.44 4.71 -5.39
N ILE A 110 -10.03 3.79 -4.52
CA ILE A 110 -9.04 4.00 -3.46
C ILE A 110 -7.82 3.13 -3.81
N PRO A 111 -6.74 3.70 -4.37
CA PRO A 111 -5.49 2.98 -4.58
C PRO A 111 -4.86 2.65 -3.22
N ASP A 112 -4.44 1.41 -3.02
CA ASP A 112 -3.85 0.91 -1.77
C ASP A 112 -2.49 0.25 -2.04
N PRO A 113 -1.37 0.94 -1.78
CA PRO A 113 -0.05 0.31 -1.77
C PRO A 113 0.04 -0.63 -0.56
N HIS A 114 -0.06 -1.93 -0.82
CA HIS A 114 -0.46 -2.96 0.14
C HIS A 114 0.72 -3.49 0.97
N HIS A 115 1.44 -2.59 1.66
CA HIS A 115 2.81 -2.86 2.10
C HIS A 115 3.00 -3.21 3.60
N TYR A 116 2.01 -3.10 4.49
CA TYR A 116 2.14 -3.56 5.90
C TYR A 116 3.27 -2.93 6.71
N MET A 117 3.67 -1.70 6.39
CA MET A 117 4.91 -1.05 6.87
C MET A 117 6.21 -1.81 6.56
N ARG A 118 6.16 -2.68 5.55
CA ARG A 118 7.24 -3.56 5.13
C ARG A 118 7.52 -3.43 3.64
N LEU A 119 8.67 -3.96 3.26
CA LEU A 119 9.11 -4.24 1.91
C LEU A 119 9.79 -5.61 1.91
N HIS A 120 10.01 -6.16 0.73
CA HIS A 120 10.85 -7.32 0.51
C HIS A 120 12.22 -6.89 -0.03
N ARG A 121 13.28 -7.47 0.51
CA ARG A 121 14.63 -7.38 -0.06
C ARG A 121 15.19 -8.77 -0.30
N TYR A 122 16.24 -8.89 -1.10
CA TYR A 122 16.94 -10.16 -1.25
C TYR A 122 17.53 -10.63 0.08
N GLU A 123 17.41 -11.93 0.33
CA GLU A 123 17.80 -12.57 1.60
C GLU A 123 19.26 -12.29 1.97
N THR A 124 19.48 -12.08 3.28
CA THR A 124 20.82 -11.85 3.85
C THR A 124 21.23 -12.95 4.83
N ASP A 125 22.52 -13.27 4.87
CA ASP A 125 23.11 -14.15 5.88
C ASP A 125 23.15 -13.50 7.28
N ALA A 126 23.74 -14.20 8.25
CA ALA A 126 23.91 -13.70 9.62
C ALA A 126 24.83 -12.47 9.72
N ASN A 127 25.67 -12.24 8.71
CA ASN A 127 26.60 -11.11 8.63
C ASN A 127 26.03 -9.94 7.80
N GLY A 128 24.82 -10.08 7.26
CA GLY A 128 24.17 -9.06 6.44
C GLY A 128 24.58 -9.09 4.96
N ASN A 129 25.29 -10.13 4.50
CA ASN A 129 25.64 -10.27 3.09
C ASN A 129 24.50 -10.92 2.32
N LEU A 130 24.28 -10.50 1.08
CA LEU A 130 23.30 -11.13 0.19
C LEU A 130 23.63 -12.61 -0.02
N THR A 131 22.67 -13.50 0.22
CA THR A 131 22.88 -14.95 0.04
C THR A 131 22.90 -15.34 -1.44
N GLY A 132 22.20 -14.58 -2.29
CA GLY A 132 21.99 -14.92 -3.70
C GLY A 132 21.12 -16.17 -3.90
N ARG A 133 20.48 -16.68 -2.85
CA ARG A 133 19.65 -17.89 -2.90
C ARG A 133 18.51 -17.73 -3.91
N ILE A 134 18.30 -18.76 -4.72
CA ILE A 134 17.18 -18.85 -5.66
C ILE A 134 16.07 -19.68 -5.02
N LEU A 135 14.83 -19.21 -5.15
CA LEU A 135 13.64 -19.94 -4.72
C LEU A 135 13.48 -21.20 -5.57
N PRO A 136 13.09 -22.34 -4.96
CA PRO A 136 12.61 -23.49 -5.71
C PRO A 136 11.44 -23.08 -6.63
N ALA A 137 11.38 -23.64 -7.84
CA ALA A 137 10.34 -23.28 -8.80
C ALA A 137 8.91 -23.47 -8.24
N ALA A 138 8.70 -24.50 -7.43
CA ALA A 138 7.40 -24.75 -6.77
C ALA A 138 6.97 -23.62 -5.82
N GLU A 139 7.91 -22.86 -5.27
CA GLU A 139 7.66 -21.70 -4.40
C GLU A 139 7.56 -20.39 -5.21
N ALA A 140 7.95 -20.42 -6.49
CA ALA A 140 8.04 -19.28 -7.38
C ALA A 140 7.14 -19.42 -8.61
N GLY A 141 5.89 -19.85 -8.41
CA GLY A 141 4.90 -19.94 -9.48
C GLY A 141 5.25 -20.92 -10.61
N ASN A 142 6.01 -21.97 -10.29
CA ASN A 142 6.59 -22.93 -11.24
C ASN A 142 7.56 -22.30 -12.26
N GLN A 143 8.27 -21.24 -11.85
CA GLN A 143 9.29 -20.56 -12.65
C GLN A 143 10.67 -20.59 -11.96
N ASN A 144 11.74 -20.50 -12.75
CA ASN A 144 13.11 -20.45 -12.25
C ASN A 144 13.65 -19.01 -12.19
N GLY A 145 14.71 -18.79 -11.41
CA GLY A 145 15.49 -17.54 -11.43
C GLY A 145 15.05 -16.47 -10.43
N TRP A 146 14.01 -16.73 -9.64
CA TRP A 146 13.55 -15.81 -8.60
C TRP A 146 14.43 -15.90 -7.35
N LYS A 147 15.00 -14.78 -6.92
CA LYS A 147 15.77 -14.72 -5.67
C LYS A 147 14.84 -14.84 -4.46
N ALA A 148 15.31 -15.53 -3.44
CA ALA A 148 14.67 -15.54 -2.14
C ALA A 148 14.67 -14.13 -1.54
N THR A 149 13.56 -13.78 -0.90
CA THR A 149 13.39 -12.48 -0.24
C THR A 149 13.11 -12.64 1.24
N GLU A 150 13.40 -11.59 1.98
CA GLU A 150 13.05 -11.43 3.38
C GLU A 150 12.29 -10.12 3.57
N SER A 151 11.34 -10.11 4.51
CA SER A 151 10.59 -8.91 4.84
C SER A 151 11.42 -7.99 5.73
N VAL A 152 11.41 -6.70 5.43
CA VAL A 152 12.06 -5.66 6.22
C VAL A 152 11.13 -4.47 6.42
N LEU A 153 11.27 -3.78 7.53
CA LEU A 153 10.48 -2.58 7.83
C LEU A 153 10.89 -1.42 6.92
N ILE A 154 9.93 -0.56 6.58
CA ILE A 154 10.20 0.76 5.97
C ILE A 154 10.83 1.65 7.04
N LYS A 155 12.16 1.65 7.12
CA LYS A 155 12.96 2.41 8.08
C LYS A 155 14.41 2.51 7.58
N ASP A 156 15.18 3.41 8.18
CA ASP A 156 16.61 3.52 7.92
C ASP A 156 17.35 2.23 8.30
N GLY A 157 18.41 1.90 7.57
CA GLY A 157 19.25 0.71 7.80
C GLY A 157 18.64 -0.64 7.38
N ASN A 158 17.57 -0.63 6.58
CA ASN A 158 16.92 -1.85 6.08
C ASN A 158 17.48 -2.37 4.74
N GLY A 159 18.47 -1.69 4.13
CA GLY A 159 19.12 -2.14 2.90
C GLY A 159 20.45 -2.87 3.16
N VAL A 160 21.22 -3.06 2.10
CA VAL A 160 22.53 -3.73 2.13
C VAL A 160 23.60 -2.72 1.72
N SER A 161 24.80 -2.82 2.29
CA SER A 161 25.93 -1.94 1.94
C SER A 161 25.64 -0.45 2.10
N GLY A 162 24.88 -0.09 3.14
CA GLY A 162 24.56 1.31 3.48
C GLY A 162 23.35 1.90 2.76
N THR A 163 22.65 1.14 1.90
CA THR A 163 21.35 1.55 1.35
C THR A 163 20.24 1.41 2.39
N PHE A 164 19.14 2.15 2.21
CA PHE A 164 17.92 1.96 3.00
C PHE A 164 16.70 2.59 2.31
N TRP A 165 15.50 2.18 2.70
CA TRP A 165 14.24 2.73 2.21
C TRP A 165 13.32 3.04 3.39
N SER A 166 13.07 4.32 3.58
CA SER A 166 12.51 4.89 4.81
C SER A 166 11.31 5.79 4.55
N ALA A 167 10.82 6.48 5.58
CA ALA A 167 9.66 7.38 5.48
C ALA A 167 9.81 8.45 4.38
N VAL A 168 11.01 9.00 4.18
CA VAL A 168 11.27 9.99 3.10
C VAL A 168 11.09 9.35 1.73
N HIS A 169 11.51 8.10 1.58
CA HIS A 169 11.38 7.38 0.31
C HIS A 169 9.92 6.99 0.04
N LEU A 170 9.17 6.59 1.08
CA LEU A 170 7.73 6.36 0.99
C LEU A 170 6.98 7.65 0.64
N ALA A 171 7.39 8.78 1.22
CA ALA A 171 6.85 10.09 0.88
C ALA A 171 7.08 10.44 -0.59
N ASN A 172 8.29 10.23 -1.11
CA ASN A 172 8.62 10.45 -2.51
C ASN A 172 7.83 9.54 -3.46
N PHE A 173 7.66 8.26 -3.09
CA PHE A 173 6.82 7.33 -3.83
C PHE A 173 5.40 7.85 -3.94
N HIS A 174 4.80 8.23 -2.81
CA HIS A 174 3.44 8.77 -2.77
C HIS A 174 3.30 10.06 -3.58
N GLN A 175 4.23 11.01 -3.46
CA GLN A 175 4.23 12.24 -4.28
C GLN A 175 4.20 11.95 -5.79
N LYS A 176 4.99 10.97 -6.23
CA LYS A 176 5.02 10.56 -7.64
C LYS A 176 3.74 9.86 -8.03
N LEU A 177 3.26 8.92 -7.20
CA LEU A 177 2.02 8.20 -7.44
C LEU A 177 0.83 9.16 -7.59
N VAL A 178 0.66 10.10 -6.65
CA VAL A 178 -0.45 11.05 -6.71
C VAL A 178 -0.33 12.08 -7.84
N THR A 179 0.83 12.22 -8.46
CA THR A 179 1.03 13.10 -9.62
C THR A 179 0.74 12.36 -10.91
N GLU A 180 1.30 11.15 -11.07
CA GLU A 180 1.27 10.40 -12.32
C GLU A 180 0.00 9.56 -12.52
N CYS A 181 -0.64 9.16 -11.42
CA CYS A 181 -1.78 8.25 -11.39
C CYS A 181 -3.09 8.92 -10.97
N ASP A 182 -3.14 10.26 -10.81
CA ASP A 182 -4.38 10.94 -10.45
C ASP A 182 -5.43 10.90 -11.56
N ASP A 183 -6.69 10.85 -11.15
CA ASP A 183 -7.85 10.81 -12.03
C ASP A 183 -9.11 11.30 -11.27
N PRO A 184 -10.11 11.92 -11.91
CA PRO A 184 -11.36 12.30 -11.25
C PRO A 184 -12.08 11.18 -10.47
N MET A 185 -11.87 9.91 -10.83
CA MET A 185 -12.41 8.76 -10.13
C MET A 185 -11.61 8.39 -8.87
N VAL A 186 -10.36 8.83 -8.72
CA VAL A 186 -9.61 8.61 -7.47
C VAL A 186 -10.27 9.41 -6.35
N LEU A 187 -10.91 8.70 -5.42
CA LEU A 187 -11.63 9.25 -4.28
C LEU A 187 -10.66 9.82 -3.24
N GLY A 188 -9.56 9.11 -3.04
CA GLY A 188 -8.48 9.44 -2.14
C GLY A 188 -7.42 8.35 -2.19
N TRP A 189 -6.33 8.55 -1.47
CA TRP A 189 -5.12 7.74 -1.57
C TRP A 189 -4.91 6.92 -0.30
N GLY A 190 -4.91 5.59 -0.41
CA GLY A 190 -4.44 4.72 0.66
C GLY A 190 -2.95 4.93 0.88
N LEU A 191 -2.53 5.12 2.13
CA LEU A 191 -1.12 5.35 2.45
C LEU A 191 -0.34 4.08 2.76
N GLY A 192 -1.04 2.97 3.00
CA GLY A 192 -0.47 1.67 3.32
C GLY A 192 -1.49 0.76 4.01
N ASN A 193 -1.49 -0.51 3.64
CA ASN A 193 -2.36 -1.52 4.26
C ASN A 193 -1.82 -2.01 5.61
N GLU A 194 -2.69 -2.16 6.61
CA GLU A 194 -2.53 -3.05 7.79
C GLU A 194 -1.12 -3.14 8.43
N PRO A 195 -0.53 -2.07 8.97
CA PRO A 195 0.69 -2.20 9.78
C PRO A 195 0.49 -3.14 10.97
N TYR A 196 1.48 -4.01 11.24
CA TYR A 196 1.44 -4.98 12.36
C TYR A 196 2.82 -5.23 12.99
N SER A 197 2.84 -5.63 14.26
CA SER A 197 4.08 -5.96 14.97
C SER A 197 4.53 -7.41 14.74
N ASN A 198 5.83 -7.65 14.76
CA ASN A 198 6.40 -9.00 14.63
C ASN A 198 7.48 -9.18 15.68
N THR A 199 7.25 -10.07 16.64
CA THR A 199 8.21 -10.35 17.73
C THR A 199 8.89 -11.70 17.59
N THR A 200 8.82 -12.30 16.40
CA THR A 200 9.53 -13.55 16.09
C THR A 200 11.03 -13.31 16.18
N VAL A 201 11.71 -14.05 17.07
CA VAL A 201 13.16 -13.91 17.29
C VAL A 201 13.91 -14.18 15.99
N GLY A 202 14.78 -13.24 15.61
CA GLY A 202 15.58 -13.33 14.39
C GLY A 202 14.89 -12.84 13.11
N ALA A 203 13.61 -12.46 13.17
CA ALA A 203 12.93 -11.87 12.02
C ALA A 203 13.56 -10.53 11.62
N LYS A 204 13.74 -10.30 10.31
CA LYS A 204 14.38 -9.09 9.77
C LYS A 204 13.47 -7.86 9.87
N ASP A 205 12.17 -8.08 10.00
CA ASP A 205 11.14 -7.10 10.30
C ASP A 205 10.74 -7.08 11.79
N TYR A 206 11.57 -7.63 12.69
CA TYR A 206 11.28 -7.62 14.13
C TYR A 206 10.97 -6.21 14.62
N ILE A 207 9.80 -6.05 15.24
CA ILE A 207 9.37 -4.83 15.89
C ILE A 207 8.30 -5.14 16.94
N THR A 208 8.48 -4.59 18.14
CA THR A 208 7.45 -4.63 19.19
C THR A 208 6.33 -3.63 18.87
N PHE A 209 5.11 -3.88 19.34
CA PHE A 209 3.98 -2.96 19.14
C PHE A 209 4.28 -1.48 19.49
N PRO A 210 4.87 -1.11 20.65
CA PRO A 210 5.16 0.30 20.95
C PRO A 210 6.12 0.95 19.95
N ALA A 211 7.13 0.20 19.49
CA ALA A 211 8.08 0.67 18.48
C ALA A 211 7.42 0.83 17.11
N LEU A 212 6.48 -0.05 16.75
CA LEU A 212 5.69 0.08 15.53
C LEU A 212 4.81 1.33 15.58
N GLU A 213 4.11 1.59 16.69
CA GLU A 213 3.29 2.79 16.86
C GLU A 213 4.13 4.05 16.61
N ALA A 214 5.30 4.15 17.25
CA ALA A 214 6.21 5.27 17.08
C ALA A 214 6.69 5.41 15.63
N LEU A 215 7.12 4.30 15.00
CA LEU A 215 7.59 4.30 13.62
C LEU A 215 6.47 4.71 12.65
N TYR A 216 5.27 4.17 12.83
CA TYR A 216 4.13 4.42 11.94
C TYR A 216 3.68 5.87 12.00
N ILE A 217 3.55 6.43 13.21
CA ILE A 217 3.19 7.85 13.40
C ILE A 217 4.22 8.76 12.74
N SER A 218 5.51 8.53 13.01
CA SER A 218 6.58 9.32 12.39
C SER A 218 6.52 9.22 10.87
N THR A 219 6.34 8.01 10.34
CA THR A 219 6.29 7.76 8.90
C THR A 219 5.12 8.47 8.24
N MET A 220 3.91 8.34 8.79
CA MET A 220 2.72 8.98 8.23
C MET A 220 2.83 10.50 8.27
N ASN A 221 3.36 11.09 9.35
CA ASN A 221 3.59 12.54 9.41
C ASN A 221 4.57 13.03 8.31
N THR A 222 5.67 12.30 8.08
CA THR A 222 6.59 12.61 6.97
C THR A 222 5.92 12.48 5.61
N VAL A 223 5.16 11.41 5.38
CA VAL A 223 4.45 11.17 4.12
C VAL A 223 3.41 12.26 3.86
N LEU A 224 2.60 12.62 4.86
CA LEU A 224 1.56 13.63 4.73
C LEU A 224 2.14 15.01 4.44
N GLN A 225 3.17 15.42 5.17
CA GLN A 225 3.83 16.70 4.96
C GLN A 225 4.31 16.86 3.50
N ALA A 226 4.90 15.80 2.95
CA ALA A 226 5.38 15.78 1.58
C ALA A 226 4.24 15.67 0.55
N LEU A 227 3.31 14.74 0.72
CA LEU A 227 2.20 14.46 -0.21
C LEU A 227 1.35 15.71 -0.45
N ARG A 228 1.16 16.55 0.57
CA ARG A 228 0.35 17.78 0.47
C ARG A 228 0.94 18.87 -0.43
N ASN A 229 2.17 18.70 -0.92
CA ASN A 229 2.72 19.52 -2.01
C ASN A 229 2.18 19.10 -3.39
N SER A 230 1.68 17.86 -3.53
CA SER A 230 1.26 17.28 -4.82
C SER A 230 -0.24 16.98 -4.90
N SER A 231 -0.91 16.72 -3.77
CA SER A 231 -2.35 16.41 -3.77
C SER A 231 -3.10 16.94 -2.56
N LYS A 232 -4.34 17.38 -2.78
CA LYS A 232 -5.30 17.78 -1.74
C LYS A 232 -6.42 16.76 -1.52
N LYS A 233 -6.40 15.63 -2.24
CA LYS A 233 -7.41 14.58 -2.09
C LYS A 233 -7.32 13.91 -0.71
N PRO A 234 -8.43 13.34 -0.20
CA PRO A 234 -8.41 12.55 1.02
C PRO A 234 -7.33 11.48 1.00
N VAL A 235 -6.87 11.13 2.20
CA VAL A 235 -5.95 10.02 2.43
C VAL A 235 -6.62 9.00 3.33
N PHE A 236 -6.46 7.73 2.99
CA PHE A 236 -6.97 6.61 3.76
C PHE A 236 -5.82 6.02 4.56
N ILE A 237 -5.94 6.01 5.89
CA ILE A 237 -4.89 5.57 6.81
C ILE A 237 -5.42 4.41 7.65
N CYS A 238 -4.79 3.24 7.48
CA CYS A 238 -5.09 2.04 8.26
C CYS A 238 -4.71 2.20 9.74
N GLY A 239 -5.44 1.52 10.61
CA GLY A 239 -5.04 1.34 12.02
C GLY A 239 -3.84 0.38 12.18
N LEU A 240 -3.27 0.36 13.38
CA LEU A 240 -2.27 -0.63 13.80
C LEU A 240 -2.88 -2.01 14.04
N GLU A 241 -2.02 -3.02 14.14
CA GLU A 241 -2.36 -4.43 14.36
C GLU A 241 -3.44 -4.89 13.39
N PHE A 242 -3.05 -4.88 12.11
CA PHE A 242 -3.89 -5.30 10.98
C PHE A 242 -5.16 -4.45 10.81
N ALA A 243 -5.05 -3.17 11.12
CA ALA A 243 -6.16 -2.22 11.08
C ALA A 243 -7.41 -2.70 11.84
N SER A 244 -7.26 -3.52 12.88
CA SER A 244 -8.39 -4.21 13.49
C SER A 244 -9.46 -3.25 14.02
N ALA A 245 -10.68 -3.40 13.50
CA ALA A 245 -11.83 -2.62 13.95
C ALA A 245 -12.20 -2.96 15.40
N ARG A 246 -12.18 -4.25 15.76
CA ARG A 246 -12.45 -4.73 17.13
C ARG A 246 -11.52 -4.13 18.15
N ASN A 247 -10.23 -4.08 17.83
CA ASN A 247 -9.20 -3.60 18.75
C ASN A 247 -8.87 -2.12 18.57
N TRP A 248 -9.60 -1.38 17.73
CA TRP A 248 -9.25 0.00 17.36
C TRP A 248 -9.02 0.90 18.58
N ALA A 249 -9.93 0.85 19.55
CA ALA A 249 -9.87 1.66 20.77
C ALA A 249 -8.61 1.39 21.61
N THR A 250 -8.04 0.18 21.52
CA THR A 250 -6.86 -0.23 22.30
C THR A 250 -5.56 -0.08 21.52
N VAL A 251 -5.55 -0.32 20.21
CA VAL A 251 -4.30 -0.36 19.42
C VAL A 251 -4.10 0.84 18.51
N SER A 252 -5.17 1.58 18.17
CA SER A 252 -5.13 2.63 17.14
C SER A 252 -5.67 3.99 17.62
N ALA A 253 -6.25 4.07 18.82
CA ALA A 253 -6.85 5.30 19.34
C ALA A 253 -5.87 6.50 19.36
N ASN A 254 -4.60 6.24 19.64
CA ASN A 254 -3.55 7.26 19.68
C ASN A 254 -3.19 7.86 18.32
N LEU A 255 -3.50 7.18 17.21
CA LEU A 255 -3.13 7.65 15.88
C LEU A 255 -3.81 8.98 15.55
N GLN A 256 -5.08 9.12 15.93
CA GLN A 256 -5.90 10.28 15.58
C GLN A 256 -5.38 11.60 16.17
N SER A 257 -4.75 11.56 17.34
CA SER A 257 -4.19 12.74 17.99
C SER A 257 -2.72 13.01 17.62
N LYS A 258 -2.04 12.05 16.98
CA LYS A 258 -0.59 12.10 16.72
C LYS A 258 -0.22 12.16 15.24
N ILE A 259 -1.10 11.75 14.34
CA ILE A 259 -0.92 11.89 12.88
C ILE A 259 -1.66 13.14 12.42
N VAL A 260 -0.91 14.11 11.91
CA VAL A 260 -1.42 15.43 11.53
C VAL A 260 -1.31 15.59 10.03
N ASP A 261 -2.45 15.76 9.38
CA ASP A 261 -2.52 16.14 7.97
C ASP A 261 -2.77 17.65 7.84
N PRO A 262 -1.82 18.42 7.24
CA PRO A 262 -1.98 19.86 7.05
C PRO A 262 -3.22 20.28 6.25
N ALA A 263 -3.75 19.39 5.39
CA ALA A 263 -4.97 19.68 4.65
C ALA A 263 -6.25 19.28 5.41
N ASN A 264 -6.12 18.45 6.45
CA ASN A 264 -7.21 17.84 7.23
C ASN A 264 -8.25 16.97 6.47
N PRO A 265 -7.92 16.16 5.44
CA PRO A 265 -8.84 15.16 4.88
C PRO A 265 -8.40 13.70 5.16
N ILE A 266 -8.08 13.34 6.41
CA ILE A 266 -7.81 11.93 6.77
C ILE A 266 -9.13 11.16 6.88
N VAL A 267 -9.22 10.03 6.21
CA VAL A 267 -10.22 8.98 6.44
C VAL A 267 -9.53 7.81 7.13
N TRP A 268 -9.95 7.48 8.34
CA TRP A 268 -9.42 6.34 9.08
C TRP A 268 -10.03 5.04 8.55
N GLU A 269 -9.17 4.08 8.22
CA GLU A 269 -9.53 2.79 7.64
C GLU A 269 -9.33 1.68 8.67
N ALA A 270 -10.40 0.94 8.95
CA ALA A 270 -10.40 -0.20 9.85
C ALA A 270 -10.93 -1.44 9.14
N HIS A 271 -10.37 -2.59 9.46
CA HIS A 271 -10.68 -3.87 8.85
C HIS A 271 -11.38 -4.80 9.83
N ALA A 272 -12.31 -5.59 9.31
CA ALA A 272 -13.05 -6.57 10.05
C ALA A 272 -13.39 -7.77 9.16
N TYR A 273 -13.45 -8.93 9.80
CA TYR A 273 -13.78 -10.23 9.25
C TYR A 273 -14.70 -10.91 10.28
N GLY A 274 -15.48 -11.88 9.81
CA GLY A 274 -16.46 -12.61 10.64
C GLY A 274 -16.05 -14.04 10.96
N ASP A 275 -14.75 -14.30 11.10
CA ASP A 275 -14.21 -15.61 11.45
C ASP A 275 -14.58 -16.01 12.89
N TYR A 276 -15.00 -17.26 13.05
CA TYR A 276 -15.51 -17.78 14.33
C TYR A 276 -14.43 -17.85 15.42
N ASP A 277 -13.19 -18.16 15.03
CA ASP A 277 -12.06 -18.36 15.94
C ASP A 277 -11.37 -17.05 16.34
N LYS A 278 -11.82 -15.90 15.80
CA LYS A 278 -11.30 -14.56 16.09
C LYS A 278 -9.82 -14.39 15.75
N SER A 279 -9.26 -15.29 14.94
CA SER A 279 -7.84 -15.33 14.57
C SER A 279 -7.44 -14.18 13.66
N SER A 280 -8.39 -13.60 12.92
CA SER A 280 -8.14 -12.44 12.06
C SER A 280 -8.45 -11.11 12.79
N SER A 281 -8.25 -9.98 12.10
CA SER A 281 -8.51 -8.62 12.61
C SER A 281 -10.00 -8.30 12.87
N GLY A 282 -10.86 -9.33 12.91
CA GLY A 282 -12.32 -9.27 12.91
C GLY A 282 -13.02 -8.61 14.09
N ALA A 283 -14.30 -8.26 13.86
CA ALA A 283 -15.20 -7.46 14.70
C ALA A 283 -15.59 -8.12 16.03
#